data_AF-A0A518HKM4-F1
#
_entry.id   AF-A0A518HKM4-F1
#
_cell.length_a   1.000
_cell.length_b   1.000
_cell.length_c   1.000
_cell.angle_alpha   90.00
_cell.angle_beta   90.00
_cell.angle_gamma   90.00
#
_symmetry.space_group_name_H-M   'P 1'
#
loop_
_entity.id
_entity.type
_entity.pdbx_description
1 polymer ?
#
loop_
_entity_poly.entity_id
_entity_poly.type
_entity_poly.pdbx_seq_one_letter_code
_entity_poly.pdbx_strand_id
1 'polypeptide(L)' 'MEFIELTGKTLLDVINEGEVDFNELRQAGVTSDSIIRINRFGEIELRKQGEWTLVGGLIGNFEERLQKLTGLDWV' A
#
# COMPACT_ATOMS: atom_id res chain seq x y z
N MET A 1 -12.18 -10.74 -2.51
CA MET A 1 -11.21 -10.15 -1.57
C MET A 1 -11.49 -8.67 -1.55
N GLU A 2 -11.47 -8.06 -0.37
CA GLU A 2 -11.66 -6.62 -0.25
C GLU A 2 -10.32 -5.90 -0.36
N PHE A 3 -10.33 -4.73 -0.97
CA PHE A 3 -9.14 -3.90 -1.13
C PHE A 3 -9.42 -2.44 -0.79
N ILE A 4 -8.37 -1.70 -0.44
CA ILE A 4 -8.35 -0.24 -0.43
C ILE A 4 -7.38 0.21 -1.52
N GLU A 5 -7.88 0.93 -2.53
CA GLU A 5 -7.06 1.53 -3.58
C GLU A 5 -6.64 2.95 -3.18
N LEU A 6 -5.35 3.26 -3.35
CA LEU A 6 -4.76 4.54 -2.98
C LEU A 6 -3.53 4.86 -3.85
N THR A 7 -2.93 6.03 -3.64
CA THR A 7 -1.73 6.45 -4.36
C THR A 7 -0.46 6.05 -3.61
N GLY A 8 0.65 5.85 -4.35
CA GLY A 8 1.96 5.63 -3.75
C GLY A 8 2.36 6.69 -2.73
N LYS A 9 1.99 7.95 -2.98
CA LYS A 9 2.15 9.02 -1.98
C LYS A 9 1.44 8.70 -0.67
N THR A 10 0.17 8.34 -0.73
CA THR A 10 -0.63 7.97 0.45
C THR A 10 -0.03 6.76 1.18
N LEU A 11 0.48 5.75 0.46
CA LEU A 11 1.15 4.61 1.10
C LEU A 11 2.39 5.04 1.88
N LEU A 12 3.21 5.93 1.30
CA LEU A 12 4.40 6.44 1.96
C LEU A 12 4.04 7.21 3.25
N ASP A 13 2.86 7.84 3.31
CA ASP A 13 2.35 8.50 4.53
C ASP A 13 1.76 7.51 5.56
N VAL A 14 1.33 6.31 5.13
CA VAL A 14 0.73 5.26 5.99
C VAL A 14 1.80 4.35 6.63
N ILE A 15 2.92 4.14 5.93
CA ILE A 15 4.02 3.29 6.40
C ILE A 15 4.79 4.02 7.51
N ASN A 16 4.91 3.39 8.68
CA ASN A 16 5.85 3.85 9.70
C ASN A 16 7.28 3.43 9.36
N GLU A 17 8.27 4.22 9.79
CA GLU A 17 9.69 3.84 9.72
C GLU A 17 9.91 2.48 10.41
N GLY A 18 10.32 1.48 9.62
CA GLY A 18 10.64 0.12 10.10
C GLY A 18 9.59 -0.97 9.81
N GLU A 19 8.40 -0.65 9.31
CA GLU A 19 7.40 -1.67 8.95
C GLU A 19 7.61 -2.25 7.55
N VAL A 20 8.12 -1.44 6.63
CA VAL A 20 8.47 -1.83 5.26
C VAL A 20 9.76 -1.13 4.84
N ASP A 21 10.62 -1.83 4.11
CA ASP A 21 11.79 -1.21 3.51
C ASP A 21 11.37 -0.34 2.32
N PHE A 22 11.46 0.98 2.48
CA PHE A 22 11.15 1.93 1.42
C PHE A 22 12.00 1.73 0.17
N ASN A 23 13.22 1.20 0.29
CA ASN A 23 14.06 0.87 -0.86
C ASN A 23 13.51 -0.34 -1.62
N GLU A 24 12.91 -1.32 -0.96
CA GLU A 24 12.27 -2.46 -1.64
C GLU A 24 11.05 -1.99 -2.43
N LEU A 25 10.18 -1.15 -1.86
CA LEU A 25 9.04 -0.58 -2.57
C LEU A 25 9.46 0.26 -3.77
N ARG A 26 10.50 1.09 -3.62
CA ARG A 26 11.05 1.87 -4.73
C ARG A 26 11.67 0.98 -5.82
N GLN A 27 12.40 -0.07 -5.44
CA GLN A 27 12.95 -1.05 -6.39
C GLN A 27 11.84 -1.81 -7.12
N ALA A 28 10.72 -2.07 -6.46
CA ALA A 28 9.53 -2.67 -7.06
C ALA A 28 8.78 -1.70 -8.00
N GLY A 29 9.15 -0.41 -8.01
CA GLY A 29 8.60 0.61 -8.90
C GLY A 29 7.47 1.44 -8.31
N VAL A 30 7.28 1.41 -6.99
CA VAL A 30 6.32 2.31 -6.31
C VAL A 30 6.87 3.73 -6.34
N THR A 31 6.11 4.63 -6.96
CA THR A 31 6.35 6.07 -7.00
C THR A 31 5.16 6.81 -6.40
N SER A 32 5.30 8.11 -6.13
CA SER A 32 4.21 8.92 -5.57
C SER A 32 2.92 8.88 -6.42
N ASP A 33 3.06 8.75 -7.74
CA ASP A 33 1.94 8.72 -8.71
C ASP A 33 1.44 7.30 -9.02
N SER A 34 2.04 6.27 -8.42
CA SER A 34 1.59 4.89 -8.59
C SER A 34 0.19 4.69 -8.03
N ILE A 35 -0.61 3.87 -8.71
CA ILE A 35 -1.85 3.32 -8.15
C ILE A 35 -1.51 1.99 -7.48
N ILE A 36 -1.92 1.85 -6.23
CA ILE A 36 -1.65 0.69 -5.40
C ILE A 36 -2.93 0.29 -4.68
N ARG A 37 -3.03 -0.98 -4.32
CA ARG A 37 -4.10 -1.48 -3.47
C ARG A 37 -3.54 -2.33 -2.35
N ILE A 38 -4.24 -2.31 -1.23
CA ILE A 38 -3.90 -3.08 -0.03
C ILE A 38 -5.08 -3.97 0.31
N ASN A 39 -4.84 -5.22 0.67
CA ASN A 39 -5.90 -6.11 1.17
C ASN A 39 -5.87 -6.28 2.69
N ARG A 40 -6.86 -7.00 3.25
CA ARG A 40 -6.99 -7.30 4.70
C ARG A 40 -5.79 -8.04 5.30
N PHE A 41 -4.96 -8.67 4.48
CA PHE A 41 -3.75 -9.36 4.93
C PHE A 41 -2.51 -8.45 4.95
N GLY A 42 -2.67 -7.20 4.53
CA GLY A 42 -1.59 -6.22 4.43
C GLY A 42 -0.82 -6.31 3.12
N GLU A 43 -1.19 -7.20 2.19
CA GLU A 43 -0.48 -7.33 0.91
C GLU A 43 -0.64 -6.05 0.09
N ILE A 44 0.49 -5.52 -0.41
CA ILE A 44 0.55 -4.32 -1.23
C ILE A 44 0.74 -4.75 -2.68
N GLU A 45 -0.19 -4.33 -3.54
CA GLU A 45 -0.12 -4.59 -4.96
C GLU A 45 -0.03 -3.30 -5.76
N LEU A 46 0.93 -3.25 -6.68
CA LEU A 46 1.17 -2.14 -7.59
C LEU A 46 0.46 -2.38 -8.92
N ARG A 47 -0.24 -1.34 -9.42
CA ARG A 47 -0.82 -1.36 -10.76
C ARG A 47 0.23 -0.99 -11.80
N LYS A 48 0.60 -1.94 -12.65
CA LYS A 48 1.55 -1.75 -13.75
C LYS A 48 0.98 -2.33 -15.04
N GLN A 49 0.93 -1.51 -16.09
CA GLN A 49 0.41 -1.93 -17.41
C GLN A 49 -1.01 -2.55 -17.38
N GLY A 50 -1.83 -2.18 -16.40
CA GLY A 50 -3.18 -2.71 -16.23
C GLY A 50 -3.28 -3.96 -15.36
N GLU A 51 -2.15 -4.52 -14.93
CA GLU A 51 -2.08 -5.68 -14.05
C GLU A 51 -1.67 -5.29 -12.63
N TRP A 52 -2.05 -6.13 -11.67
CA TRP A 52 -1.66 -5.98 -10.27
C TRP A 52 -0.51 -6.94 -9.95
N THR A 53 0.56 -6.41 -9.36
CA THR A 53 1.73 -7.19 -8.96
C THR A 53 1.97 -7.00 -7.47
N LEU A 54 2.12 -8.10 -6.73
CA LEU A 54 2.52 -8.07 -5.32
C LEU A 54 3.92 -7.48 -5.19
N VAL A 55 4.06 -6.43 -4.39
CA VAL A 55 5.33 -5.71 -4.21
C VAL A 55 5.78 -5.62 -2.75
N GLY A 56 4.94 -6.02 -1.79
CA GLY A 56 5.29 -6.01 -0.38
C GLY A 56 4.10 -6.33 0.51
N GLY A 57 4.29 -6.15 1.82
CA GLY A 57 3.25 -6.35 2.82
C GLY A 57 3.41 -5.41 4.00
N LEU A 58 2.29 -4.89 4.51
CA LEU A 58 2.21 -4.16 5.75
C LEU A 58 2.08 -5.12 6.92
N ILE A 59 2.68 -4.75 8.04
CA ILE A 59 2.65 -5.53 9.28
C ILE A 59 2.06 -4.71 10.43
N GLY A 60 1.67 -5.41 11.50
CA GLY A 60 1.12 -4.78 12.69
C GLY A 60 -0.29 -4.22 12.48
N ASN A 61 -0.62 -3.14 13.19
CA ASN A 61 -1.95 -2.53 13.19
C ASN A 61 -2.15 -1.54 12.03
N PHE A 62 -1.86 -1.98 10.80
CA PHE A 62 -1.90 -1.11 9.63
C PHE A 62 -3.32 -0.70 9.24
N GLU A 63 -4.32 -1.57 9.45
CA GLU A 63 -5.71 -1.29 9.08
C GLU A 63 -6.23 -0.03 9.78
N GLU A 64 -5.99 0.10 11.09
CA GLU A 64 -6.41 1.27 11.87
C GLU A 64 -5.72 2.55 11.39
N ARG A 65 -4.42 2.48 11.06
CA ARG A 65 -3.68 3.63 10.53
C ARG A 65 -4.19 4.03 9.15
N LEU A 66 -4.40 3.04 8.29
CA LEU A 66 -4.89 3.24 6.93
C LEU A 66 -6.24 3.93 6.93
N GLN A 67 -7.19 3.45 7.74
CA GLN A 67 -8.50 4.08 7.89
C GLN A 67 -8.40 5.48 8.51
N LYS A 68 -7.57 5.68 9.56
CA LYS A 68 -7.39 6.99 10.20
C LYS A 68 -6.81 8.05 9.27
N LEU A 69 -5.84 7.68 8.43
CA LEU A 69 -5.13 8.60 7.55
C LEU A 69 -5.90 8.89 6.26
N THR A 70 -6.58 7.88 5.72
CA THR A 70 -7.21 7.98 4.39
C THR A 70 -8.72 8.17 4.44
N GLY A 71 -9.37 7.76 5.54
CA GLY A 71 -10.83 7.67 5.62
C GLY A 71 -11.45 6.65 4.66
N LEU A 72 -10.63 5.84 3.98
CA LEU A 72 -11.09 4.82 3.04
C LEU A 72 -11.54 3.56 3.77
N ASP A 73 -12.46 2.83 3.16
CA ASP A 73 -12.97 1.56 3.66
C ASP A 73 -12.81 0.46 2.61
N TRP A 74 -12.90 -0.77 3.07
CA TRP A 74 -12.71 -1.98 2.30
C TRP A 74 -13.84 -2.19 1.28
N VAL A 75 -13.49 -2.44 0.01
CA VAL A 75 -14.44 -2.66 -1.10
C VAL A 75 -14.17 -3.91 -1.91
#